data_AF-A0AAW5S782-F1
#
_entry.id   AF-A0AAW5S782-F1
#
_cell.length_a   1.000
_cell.length_b   1.000
_cell.length_c   1.000
_cell.angle_alpha   90.00
_cell.angle_beta   90.00
_cell.angle_gamma   90.00
#
_symmetry.space_group_name_H-M   'P 1'
#
loop_
_entity.id
_entity.type
_entity.pdbx_description
1 polymer ?
#
loop_
_entity_poly.entity_id
_entity_poly.type
_entity_poly.pdbx_seq_one_letter_code
_entity_poly.pdbx_strand_id
1 'polypeptide(L)'
;MDVDAFVLAHRPTWDRLDRLVGRRRSLSGAEIDELVELYQRVSTHLSMLRSASSDSMLVGRLSSLVARARSAVTAAHAPLSSTFVRFWTVSFPVVAYRSWRWWVATGAAFFAVVVIVALWVAGNPEVQSALGTPSDIDQLVNHDVESYYSEHPAAAFALQIWVNNSWVSAQCIALSVVLGLPIPLVLFENAANLGVIAGLMFPAGKGGLLLGLLAPHGLLELTAVFLAGATGMRLGWSVISPGDRPRGQVLAEQGRAVVSVAVGLVAVLLVSGLIEALVTPSPLPTFVRVGIGVVAEAAFLCYIGYFGRRGVKAGESGDIEEAPDVVPTG
;
A
#
# COMPACT_ATOMS: atom_id res chain seq x y z
N MET A 1 6.28 -40.65 -39.23
CA MET A 1 7.40 -39.85 -38.69
C MET A 1 8.51 -40.84 -38.38
N ASP A 2 9.71 -40.61 -38.89
CA ASP A 2 10.87 -41.40 -38.46
C ASP A 2 11.28 -40.89 -37.07
N VAL A 3 11.00 -41.70 -36.05
CA VAL A 3 11.22 -41.34 -34.64
C VAL A 3 12.71 -41.17 -34.36
N ASP A 4 13.57 -41.96 -34.99
CA ASP A 4 15.01 -41.91 -34.76
C ASP A 4 15.63 -40.65 -35.37
N ALA A 5 15.20 -40.30 -36.59
CA ALA A 5 15.60 -39.04 -37.21
C ALA A 5 15.09 -37.82 -36.41
N PHE A 6 13.86 -37.88 -35.88
CA PHE A 6 13.30 -36.82 -35.05
C PHE A 6 14.09 -36.64 -33.74
N VAL A 7 14.47 -37.74 -33.09
CA VAL A 7 15.28 -37.73 -31.86
C VAL A 7 16.66 -37.14 -32.12
N LEU A 8 17.34 -37.57 -33.19
CA LEU A 8 18.66 -37.05 -33.56
C LEU A 8 18.63 -35.54 -33.83
N ALA A 9 17.60 -35.05 -34.52
CA ALA A 9 17.48 -33.64 -34.85
C ALA A 9 17.22 -32.73 -33.62
N HIS A 10 16.42 -33.19 -32.65
CA HIS A 10 15.95 -32.34 -31.55
C HIS A 10 16.67 -32.56 -30.21
N ARG A 11 17.51 -33.59 -30.10
CA ARG A 11 18.32 -33.88 -28.89
C ARG A 11 19.12 -32.68 -28.37
N PRO A 12 19.80 -31.86 -29.21
CA PRO A 12 20.54 -30.69 -28.72
C PRO A 12 19.65 -29.68 -27.98
N THR A 13 18.42 -29.49 -28.46
CA THR A 13 17.40 -28.62 -27.84
C THR A 13 17.00 -29.15 -26.46
N TRP A 14 16.82 -30.46 -26.32
CA TRP A 14 16.47 -31.10 -25.05
C TRP A 14 17.61 -31.00 -24.05
N ASP A 15 18.84 -31.21 -24.49
CA ASP A 15 20.04 -31.11 -23.64
C ASP A 15 20.33 -29.66 -23.23
N ARG A 16 19.98 -28.67 -24.05
CA ARG A 16 20.03 -27.24 -23.67
C ARG A 16 19.00 -26.91 -22.59
N LEU A 17 17.75 -27.36 -22.75
CA LEU A 17 16.70 -27.19 -21.75
C LEU A 17 17.11 -27.82 -20.40
N ASP A 18 17.63 -29.05 -20.42
CA ASP A 18 18.06 -29.75 -19.20
C ASP A 18 19.17 -29.00 -18.46
N ARG A 19 20.14 -28.43 -19.21
CA ARG A 19 21.21 -27.60 -18.63
C ARG A 19 20.68 -26.31 -17.98
N LEU A 20 19.75 -25.61 -18.63
CA LEU A 20 19.15 -24.39 -18.07
C LEU A 20 18.33 -24.71 -16.82
N VAL A 21 17.56 -25.79 -16.83
CA VAL A 21 16.81 -26.28 -15.66
C VAL A 21 17.76 -26.62 -14.50
N GLY A 22 18.91 -27.25 -14.78
CA GLY A 22 19.93 -27.54 -13.77
C GLY A 22 20.54 -26.29 -13.13
N ARG A 23 20.61 -25.17 -13.88
CA ARG A 23 21.17 -23.88 -13.43
C ARG A 23 20.11 -22.87 -12.99
N ARG A 24 18.86 -23.29 -12.73
CA ARG A 24 17.71 -22.41 -12.43
C ARG A 24 17.94 -21.32 -11.35
N ARG A 25 18.91 -21.47 -10.46
CA ARG A 25 19.23 -20.50 -9.39
C ARG A 25 20.20 -19.39 -9.80
N SER A 26 20.80 -19.48 -10.99
CA SER A 26 21.88 -18.60 -11.46
C SER A 26 21.70 -18.22 -12.93
N LEU A 27 20.46 -18.17 -13.42
CA LEU A 27 20.16 -17.76 -14.79
C LEU A 27 20.16 -16.23 -14.89
N SER A 28 20.74 -15.71 -15.96
CA SER A 28 20.57 -14.32 -16.39
C SER A 28 19.18 -14.11 -17.02
N GLY A 29 18.75 -12.85 -17.20
CA GLY A 29 17.46 -12.53 -17.84
C GLY A 29 17.30 -13.17 -19.22
N ALA A 30 18.33 -13.05 -20.07
CA ALA A 30 18.32 -13.68 -21.40
C ALA A 30 18.24 -15.23 -21.34
N GLU A 31 18.85 -15.85 -20.33
CA GLU A 31 18.74 -17.32 -20.12
C GLU A 31 17.36 -17.74 -19.59
N ILE A 32 16.63 -16.86 -18.90
CA ILE A 32 15.23 -17.10 -18.48
C ILE A 32 14.31 -17.05 -19.69
N ASP A 33 14.48 -16.08 -20.58
CA ASP A 33 13.70 -15.99 -21.83
C ASP A 33 13.95 -17.23 -22.71
N GLU A 34 15.22 -17.64 -22.86
CA GLU A 34 15.60 -18.86 -23.57
C GLU A 34 14.97 -20.12 -22.95
N LEU A 35 14.90 -20.20 -21.61
CA LEU A 35 14.26 -21.30 -20.89
C LEU A 35 12.76 -21.41 -21.24
N VAL A 36 12.05 -20.29 -21.34
CA VAL A 36 10.61 -20.26 -21.69
C VAL A 36 10.39 -20.73 -23.13
N GLU A 37 11.17 -20.23 -24.08
CA GLU A 37 11.09 -20.62 -25.48
C GLU A 37 11.34 -22.14 -25.66
N LEU A 38 12.41 -22.63 -25.04
CA LEU A 38 12.77 -24.06 -25.08
C LEU A 38 11.72 -24.93 -24.39
N TYR A 39 11.15 -24.49 -23.27
CA TYR A 39 10.06 -25.19 -22.60
C TYR A 39 8.84 -25.38 -23.52
N GLN A 40 8.40 -24.33 -24.21
CA GLN A 40 7.28 -24.39 -25.15
C GLN A 40 7.61 -25.34 -26.32
N ARG A 41 8.80 -25.19 -26.92
CA ARG A 41 9.25 -26.02 -28.05
C ARG A 41 9.34 -27.50 -27.66
N VAL A 42 9.89 -27.84 -26.50
CA VAL A 42 10.01 -29.23 -26.03
C VAL A 42 8.66 -29.82 -25.60
N SER A 43 7.74 -29.00 -25.09
CA SER A 43 6.35 -29.44 -24.83
C SER A 43 5.64 -29.85 -26.12
N THR A 44 5.86 -29.12 -27.21
CA THR A 44 5.36 -29.50 -28.55
C THR A 44 5.98 -30.80 -29.03
N HIS A 45 7.30 -31.00 -28.86
CA HIS A 45 7.96 -32.26 -29.21
C HIS A 45 7.40 -33.46 -28.42
N LEU A 46 7.11 -33.29 -27.12
CA LEU A 46 6.49 -34.33 -26.30
C LEU A 46 5.09 -34.70 -26.81
N SER A 47 4.27 -33.72 -27.19
CA SER A 47 2.95 -33.97 -27.76
C SER A 47 3.03 -34.74 -29.08
N MET A 48 3.96 -34.35 -29.97
CA MET A 48 4.20 -35.05 -31.23
C MET A 48 4.66 -36.50 -31.02
N LEU A 49 5.60 -36.72 -30.10
CA LEU A 49 6.14 -38.05 -29.78
C LEU A 49 5.10 -38.96 -29.13
N ARG A 50 4.22 -38.43 -28.27
CA ARG A 50 3.10 -39.18 -27.68
C ARG A 50 2.12 -39.70 -28.72
N SER A 51 1.95 -38.98 -29.83
CA SER A 51 1.05 -39.38 -30.92
C SER A 51 1.72 -40.29 -31.95
N ALA A 52 3.04 -40.29 -32.07
CA ALA A 52 3.79 -40.95 -33.14
C ALA A 52 4.66 -42.14 -32.70
N SER A 53 4.95 -42.30 -31.40
CA SER A 53 5.88 -43.31 -30.87
C SER A 53 5.24 -44.17 -29.79
N SER A 54 5.55 -45.48 -29.80
CA SER A 54 5.23 -46.45 -28.76
C SER A 54 6.36 -46.62 -27.72
N ASP A 55 7.48 -45.90 -27.86
CA ASP A 55 8.59 -45.93 -26.91
C ASP A 55 8.24 -45.17 -25.61
N SER A 56 7.82 -45.95 -24.62
CA SER A 56 7.43 -45.46 -23.29
C SER A 56 8.59 -44.83 -22.52
N MET A 57 9.83 -45.25 -22.76
CA MET A 57 11.01 -44.74 -22.07
C MET A 57 11.34 -43.32 -22.54
N LEU A 58 11.32 -43.11 -23.85
CA LEU A 58 11.61 -41.80 -24.45
C LEU A 58 10.54 -40.77 -24.09
N VAL A 59 9.26 -41.16 -24.18
CA VAL A 59 8.14 -40.32 -23.74
C VAL A 59 8.24 -39.99 -22.26
N GLY A 60 8.60 -40.97 -21.42
CA GLY A 60 8.83 -40.76 -19.98
C GLY A 60 9.94 -39.75 -19.70
N ARG A 61 11.08 -39.86 -20.39
CA ARG A 61 12.22 -38.93 -20.25
C ARG A 61 11.83 -37.50 -20.60
N LEU A 62 11.21 -37.27 -21.77
CA LEU A 62 10.75 -35.92 -22.14
C LEU A 62 9.66 -35.39 -21.21
N SER A 63 8.74 -36.24 -20.77
CA SER A 63 7.70 -35.84 -19.82
C SER A 63 8.30 -35.35 -18.49
N SER A 64 9.36 -36.01 -18.00
CA SER A 64 10.08 -35.59 -16.80
C SER A 64 10.85 -34.26 -17.01
N LEU A 65 11.44 -34.07 -18.19
CA LEU A 65 12.14 -32.84 -18.54
C LEU A 65 11.18 -31.65 -18.62
N VAL A 66 10.03 -31.82 -19.28
CA VAL A 66 8.97 -30.80 -19.37
C VAL A 66 8.41 -30.48 -17.99
N ALA A 67 8.20 -31.47 -17.12
CA ALA A 67 7.72 -31.23 -15.75
C ALA A 67 8.73 -30.40 -14.92
N ARG A 68 10.02 -30.73 -14.98
CA ARG A 68 11.08 -29.95 -14.31
C ARG A 68 11.22 -28.55 -14.92
N ALA A 69 11.15 -28.43 -16.25
CA ALA A 69 11.17 -27.15 -16.95
C ALA A 69 9.98 -26.25 -16.55
N ARG A 70 8.76 -26.82 -16.47
CA ARG A 70 7.58 -26.10 -15.97
C ARG A 70 7.83 -25.53 -14.58
N SER A 71 8.36 -26.34 -13.66
CA SER A 71 8.68 -25.88 -12.31
C SER A 71 9.74 -24.77 -12.28
N ALA A 72 10.69 -24.80 -13.21
CA ALA A 72 11.75 -23.80 -13.33
C ALA A 72 11.20 -22.49 -13.92
N VAL A 73 10.37 -22.55 -14.95
CA VAL A 73 9.73 -21.37 -15.57
C VAL A 73 8.78 -20.68 -14.58
N THR A 74 7.96 -21.44 -13.85
CA THR A 74 7.07 -20.86 -12.83
C THR A 74 7.82 -20.27 -11.64
N ALA A 75 9.02 -20.78 -11.33
CA ALA A 75 9.87 -20.26 -10.27
C ALA A 75 10.85 -19.16 -10.73
N ALA A 76 11.03 -18.98 -12.04
CA ALA A 76 11.92 -17.98 -12.64
C ALA A 76 11.24 -16.62 -12.88
N HIS A 77 9.95 -16.48 -12.57
CA HIS A 77 9.33 -15.17 -12.40
C HIS A 77 10.08 -14.48 -11.24
N ALA A 78 10.42 -13.20 -11.44
CA ALA A 78 11.45 -12.45 -10.70
C ALA A 78 11.61 -12.86 -9.22
N PRO A 79 12.85 -13.01 -8.71
CA PRO A 79 13.05 -13.42 -7.33
C PRO A 79 12.28 -12.46 -6.42
N LEU A 80 11.46 -13.01 -5.52
CA LEU A 80 10.56 -12.24 -4.63
C LEU A 80 11.27 -11.06 -3.94
N SER A 81 12.58 -11.17 -3.69
CA SER A 81 13.41 -10.09 -3.15
C SER A 81 13.53 -8.89 -4.10
N SER A 82 13.66 -9.10 -5.41
CA SER A 82 13.73 -8.02 -6.40
C SER A 82 12.41 -7.26 -6.53
N THR A 83 11.28 -7.98 -6.53
CA THR A 83 9.93 -7.38 -6.55
C THR A 83 9.67 -6.58 -5.26
N PHE A 84 10.06 -7.13 -4.11
CA PHE A 84 9.98 -6.42 -2.83
C PHE A 84 10.81 -5.14 -2.83
N VAL A 85 12.09 -5.20 -3.25
CA VAL A 85 12.95 -4.01 -3.32
C VAL A 85 12.38 -2.99 -4.29
N ARG A 86 11.89 -3.41 -5.47
CA ARG A 86 11.29 -2.48 -6.43
C ARG A 86 10.03 -1.83 -5.87
N PHE A 87 9.19 -2.58 -5.17
CA PHE A 87 7.98 -2.03 -4.56
C PHE A 87 8.30 -0.87 -3.59
N TRP A 88 9.29 -1.07 -2.71
CA TRP A 88 9.71 -0.07 -1.73
C TRP A 88 10.65 1.01 -2.27
N THR A 89 11.22 0.87 -3.46
CA THR A 89 12.14 1.89 -4.01
C THR A 89 11.58 2.61 -5.23
N VAL A 90 10.53 2.06 -5.84
CA VAL A 90 9.89 2.57 -7.06
C VAL A 90 8.38 2.62 -6.88
N SER A 91 7.67 1.49 -6.82
CA SER A 91 6.20 1.47 -6.98
C SER A 91 5.47 2.35 -5.96
N PHE A 92 5.61 2.08 -4.67
CA PHE A 92 4.96 2.86 -3.62
C PHE A 92 5.45 4.33 -3.56
N PRO A 93 6.76 4.63 -3.46
CA PRO A 93 7.22 6.01 -3.31
C PRO A 93 6.96 6.88 -4.54
N VAL A 94 6.99 6.33 -5.77
CA VAL A 94 6.67 7.10 -6.98
C VAL A 94 5.19 7.45 -7.03
N VAL A 95 4.29 6.52 -6.71
CA VAL A 95 2.85 6.80 -6.68
C VAL A 95 2.53 7.91 -5.66
N ALA A 96 3.05 7.77 -4.44
CA ALA A 96 2.85 8.74 -3.37
C ALA A 96 3.46 10.12 -3.70
N TYR A 97 4.65 10.14 -4.29
CA TYR A 97 5.27 11.39 -4.72
C TYR A 97 4.50 12.06 -5.86
N ARG A 98 3.93 11.31 -6.80
CA ARG A 98 3.11 11.89 -7.89
C ARG A 98 1.77 12.44 -7.39
N SER A 99 1.19 11.85 -6.34
CA SER A 99 -0.03 12.37 -5.72
C SER A 99 0.24 13.51 -4.73
N TRP A 100 1.46 14.10 -4.70
CA TRP A 100 1.84 14.91 -3.56
C TRP A 100 0.97 16.17 -3.33
N ARG A 101 0.39 16.70 -4.40
CA ARG A 101 -0.51 17.86 -4.32
C ARG A 101 -1.86 17.50 -3.72
N TRP A 102 -2.33 16.27 -3.99
CA TRP A 102 -3.63 15.79 -3.58
C TRP A 102 -3.66 15.60 -2.06
N TRP A 103 -2.78 14.78 -1.50
CA TRP A 103 -2.73 14.54 -0.05
C TRP A 103 -2.33 15.78 0.78
N VAL A 104 -1.52 16.71 0.25
CA VAL A 104 -1.27 18.01 0.91
C VAL A 104 -2.53 18.87 0.91
N ALA A 105 -3.27 18.94 -0.21
CA ALA A 105 -4.55 19.65 -0.25
C ALA A 105 -5.60 18.99 0.66
N THR A 106 -5.63 17.65 0.70
CA THR A 106 -6.48 16.89 1.62
C THR A 106 -6.14 17.19 3.07
N GLY A 107 -4.87 17.18 3.46
CA GLY A 107 -4.43 17.52 4.81
C GLY A 107 -4.74 18.98 5.17
N ALA A 108 -4.51 19.92 4.25
CA ALA A 108 -4.84 21.33 4.46
C ALA A 108 -6.35 21.53 4.68
N ALA A 109 -7.20 20.91 3.86
CA ALA A 109 -8.65 20.96 4.02
C ALA A 109 -9.10 20.31 5.33
N PHE A 110 -8.52 19.16 5.68
CA PHE A 110 -8.80 18.44 6.93
C PHE A 110 -8.50 19.34 8.14
N PHE A 111 -7.28 19.91 8.22
CA PHE A 111 -6.92 20.79 9.33
C PHE A 111 -7.71 22.10 9.34
N ALA A 112 -8.11 22.63 8.18
CA ALA A 112 -9.00 23.78 8.12
C ALA A 112 -10.36 23.46 8.80
N VAL A 113 -10.95 22.30 8.51
CA VAL A 113 -12.18 21.84 9.17
C VAL A 113 -11.97 21.66 10.68
N VAL A 114 -10.88 21.00 11.10
CA VAL A 114 -10.53 20.83 12.53
C VAL A 114 -10.48 22.18 13.24
N VAL A 115 -9.79 23.17 12.67
CA VAL A 115 -9.65 24.51 13.27
C VAL A 115 -10.99 25.24 13.30
N ILE A 116 -11.76 25.22 12.20
CA ILE A 116 -13.06 25.88 12.14
C ILE A 116 -14.01 25.30 13.20
N VAL A 117 -14.09 23.98 13.30
CA VAL A 117 -14.96 23.31 14.29
C VAL A 117 -14.45 23.55 15.71
N ALA A 118 -13.14 23.47 15.95
CA ALA A 118 -12.56 23.74 17.26
C ALA A 118 -12.84 25.17 17.75
N LEU A 119 -12.68 26.17 16.89
CA LEU A 119 -13.00 27.56 17.21
C LEU A 119 -14.50 27.76 17.45
N TRP A 120 -15.35 27.10 16.65
CA TRP A 120 -16.79 27.17 16.81
C TRP A 120 -17.26 26.59 18.15
N VAL A 121 -16.76 25.41 18.53
CA VAL A 121 -17.05 24.75 19.80
C VAL A 121 -16.47 25.54 20.98
N ALA A 122 -15.22 26.01 20.88
CA ALA A 122 -14.60 26.80 21.94
C ALA A 122 -15.32 28.13 22.20
N GLY A 123 -15.87 28.76 21.15
CA GLY A 123 -16.50 30.07 21.23
C GLY A 123 -18.01 30.09 21.54
N ASN A 124 -18.70 28.95 21.47
CA ASN A 124 -20.17 28.90 21.61
C ASN A 124 -20.64 27.92 22.70
N PRO A 125 -21.07 28.42 23.88
CA PRO A 125 -21.63 27.59 24.95
C PRO A 125 -22.87 26.80 24.54
N GLU A 126 -23.69 27.34 23.63
CA GLU A 126 -24.85 26.64 23.08
C GLU A 126 -24.43 25.37 22.31
N VAL A 127 -23.36 25.45 21.53
CA VAL A 127 -22.81 24.30 20.79
C VAL A 127 -22.26 23.27 21.76
N GLN A 128 -21.57 23.69 22.82
CA GLN A 128 -21.11 22.77 23.88
C GLN A 128 -22.29 22.07 24.55
N SER A 129 -23.35 22.80 24.88
CA SER A 129 -24.56 22.21 25.50
C SER A 129 -25.32 21.24 24.60
N ALA A 130 -25.19 21.40 23.27
CA ALA A 130 -25.76 20.47 22.29
C ALA A 130 -24.92 19.19 22.13
N LEU A 131 -23.62 19.24 22.45
CA LEU A 131 -22.71 18.10 22.37
C LEU A 131 -22.82 17.17 23.59
N GLY A 132 -23.15 17.70 24.76
CA GLY A 132 -23.32 16.90 25.98
C GLY A 132 -23.70 17.76 27.18
N THR A 133 -24.05 17.10 28.29
CA THR A 133 -24.29 17.83 29.54
C THR A 133 -22.98 18.40 30.09
N PRO A 134 -23.02 19.44 30.94
CA PRO A 134 -21.81 19.96 31.59
C PRO A 134 -21.02 18.88 32.34
N SER A 135 -21.70 17.89 32.93
CA SER A 135 -21.07 16.74 33.57
C SER A 135 -20.40 15.79 32.58
N ASP A 136 -20.96 15.57 31.39
CA ASP A 136 -20.34 14.71 30.36
C ASP A 136 -19.07 15.37 29.81
N ILE A 137 -19.12 16.69 29.60
CA ILE A 137 -17.95 17.46 29.15
C ILE A 137 -16.88 17.51 30.24
N ASP A 138 -17.27 17.73 31.49
CA ASP A 138 -16.33 17.71 32.61
C ASP A 138 -15.71 16.32 32.80
N GLN A 139 -16.49 15.25 32.67
CA GLN A 139 -15.98 13.88 32.70
C GLN A 139 -15.00 13.62 31.56
N LEU A 140 -15.34 14.00 30.31
CA LEU A 140 -14.45 13.87 29.16
C LEU A 140 -13.15 14.65 29.39
N VAL A 141 -13.25 15.89 29.87
CA VAL A 141 -12.12 16.78 30.02
C VAL A 141 -11.24 16.37 31.19
N ASN A 142 -11.84 16.11 32.34
CA ASN A 142 -11.16 15.97 33.63
C ASN A 142 -10.95 14.54 34.11
N HIS A 143 -11.69 13.56 33.60
CA HIS A 143 -11.51 12.16 33.97
C HIS A 143 -11.04 11.33 32.80
N ASP A 144 -11.75 11.29 31.68
CA ASP A 144 -11.44 10.36 30.59
C ASP A 144 -10.08 10.60 29.95
N VAL A 145 -9.55 11.83 30.02
CA VAL A 145 -8.22 12.19 29.48
C VAL A 145 -7.09 12.02 30.51
N GLU A 146 -7.40 11.95 31.81
CA GLU A 146 -6.43 11.70 32.89
C GLU A 146 -6.38 10.21 33.29
N SER A 147 -7.55 9.58 33.47
CA SER A 147 -7.73 8.11 33.58
C SER A 147 -7.31 7.36 32.31
N TYR A 148 -7.26 8.08 31.18
CA TYR A 148 -6.70 7.69 29.88
C TYR A 148 -5.35 6.96 29.97
N TYR A 149 -4.54 7.27 30.99
CA TYR A 149 -3.21 6.68 31.16
C TYR A 149 -3.02 5.86 32.43
N SER A 150 -3.81 6.09 33.47
CA SER A 150 -3.57 5.46 34.76
C SER A 150 -4.29 4.12 34.93
N GLU A 151 -5.39 3.86 34.22
CA GLU A 151 -6.35 2.83 34.64
C GLU A 151 -6.63 1.70 33.62
N HIS A 152 -6.26 1.85 32.35
CA HIS A 152 -6.47 0.80 31.32
C HIS A 152 -5.15 0.18 30.84
N PRO A 153 -5.13 -1.10 30.40
CA PRO A 153 -3.96 -1.66 29.76
C PRO A 153 -3.70 -0.86 28.48
N ALA A 154 -2.69 0.02 28.49
CA ALA A 154 -2.41 0.96 27.41
C ALA A 154 -2.37 0.33 26.01
N ALA A 155 -2.06 -0.98 25.93
CA ALA A 155 -2.08 -1.76 24.70
C ALA A 155 -3.48 -1.96 24.08
N ALA A 156 -4.53 -2.19 24.89
CA ALA A 156 -5.88 -2.41 24.37
C ALA A 156 -6.48 -1.12 23.79
N PHE A 157 -6.16 0.00 24.41
CA PHE A 157 -6.56 1.32 23.97
C PHE A 157 -5.79 1.77 22.72
N ALA A 158 -4.46 1.59 22.70
CA ALA A 158 -3.64 1.87 21.51
C ALA A 158 -4.13 1.08 20.28
N LEU A 159 -4.52 -0.18 20.49
CA LEU A 159 -5.10 -0.97 19.42
C LEU A 159 -6.41 -0.38 18.89
N GLN A 160 -7.23 0.25 19.73
CA GLN A 160 -8.52 0.82 19.33
C GLN A 160 -8.37 2.05 18.42
N ILE A 161 -7.47 2.99 18.77
CA ILE A 161 -7.19 4.16 17.93
C ILE A 161 -6.55 3.73 16.61
N TRP A 162 -5.54 2.86 16.68
CA TRP A 162 -4.89 2.30 15.50
C TRP A 162 -5.89 1.61 14.57
N VAL A 163 -6.79 0.78 15.10
CA VAL A 163 -7.84 0.12 14.33
C VAL A 163 -8.76 1.18 13.69
N ASN A 164 -9.15 2.21 14.43
CA ASN A 164 -10.05 3.24 13.91
C ASN A 164 -9.43 3.99 12.71
N ASN A 165 -8.19 4.45 12.84
CA ASN A 165 -7.53 5.21 11.78
C ASN A 165 -7.08 4.32 10.60
N SER A 166 -6.70 3.07 10.88
CA SER A 166 -6.50 2.05 9.84
C SER A 166 -7.79 1.75 9.08
N TRP A 167 -8.92 1.71 9.78
CA TRP A 167 -10.25 1.53 9.20
C TRP A 167 -10.65 2.71 8.31
N VAL A 168 -10.39 3.96 8.74
CA VAL A 168 -10.61 5.15 7.91
C VAL A 168 -9.75 5.12 6.63
N SER A 169 -8.49 4.73 6.76
CA SER A 169 -7.60 4.56 5.59
C SER A 169 -8.13 3.49 4.64
N ALA A 170 -8.54 2.33 5.17
CA ALA A 170 -9.12 1.25 4.38
C ALA A 170 -10.45 1.67 3.71
N GLN A 171 -11.31 2.41 4.40
CA GLN A 171 -12.52 2.99 3.82
C GLN A 171 -12.17 3.93 2.66
N CYS A 172 -11.19 4.83 2.81
CA CYS A 172 -10.78 5.72 1.74
C CYS A 172 -10.31 4.96 0.48
N ILE A 173 -9.56 3.87 0.68
CA ILE A 173 -9.15 2.98 -0.42
C ILE A 173 -10.36 2.26 -1.03
N ALA A 174 -11.28 1.73 -0.23
CA ALA A 174 -12.46 1.03 -0.73
C ALA A 174 -13.40 1.97 -1.52
N LEU A 175 -13.60 3.19 -1.01
CA LEU A 175 -14.44 4.23 -1.63
C LEU A 175 -13.85 4.76 -2.94
N SER A 176 -12.58 4.47 -3.24
CA SER A 176 -11.99 4.78 -4.55
C SER A 176 -12.73 4.10 -5.71
N VAL A 177 -13.35 2.94 -5.47
CA VAL A 177 -14.15 2.20 -6.46
C VAL A 177 -15.39 3.02 -6.88
N VAL A 178 -15.95 3.80 -5.96
CA VAL A 178 -17.11 4.69 -6.21
C VAL A 178 -16.62 6.11 -6.54
N LEU A 179 -15.58 6.19 -7.38
CA LEU A 179 -14.95 7.43 -7.83
C LEU A 179 -14.38 8.31 -6.70
N GLY A 180 -14.19 7.77 -5.50
CA GLY A 180 -13.73 8.54 -4.34
C GLY A 180 -14.66 9.68 -3.93
N LEU A 181 -15.89 9.75 -4.46
CA LEU A 181 -16.85 10.82 -4.16
C LEU A 181 -17.26 10.87 -2.67
N PRO A 182 -17.37 9.74 -1.94
CA PRO A 182 -17.69 9.78 -0.52
C PRO A 182 -16.50 10.07 0.40
N ILE A 183 -15.26 10.06 -0.11
CA ILE A 183 -14.04 10.27 0.69
C ILE A 183 -14.05 11.61 1.44
N PRO A 184 -14.43 12.76 0.82
CA PRO A 184 -14.53 14.03 1.52
C PRO A 184 -15.48 14.01 2.72
N LEU A 185 -16.58 13.25 2.67
CA LEU A 185 -17.53 13.14 3.79
C LEU A 185 -16.90 12.39 4.96
N VAL A 186 -16.25 11.24 4.69
CA VAL A 186 -15.53 10.47 5.72
C VAL A 186 -14.44 11.31 6.38
N LEU A 187 -13.66 12.05 5.58
CA LEU A 187 -12.61 12.93 6.11
C LEU A 187 -13.19 14.11 6.88
N PHE A 188 -14.33 14.66 6.46
CA PHE A 188 -15.04 15.72 7.16
C PHE A 188 -15.51 15.25 8.54
N GLU A 189 -16.13 14.07 8.64
CA GLU A 189 -16.58 13.51 9.92
C GLU A 189 -15.40 13.30 10.89
N ASN A 190 -14.29 12.75 10.40
CA ASN A 190 -13.08 12.58 11.21
C ASN A 190 -12.48 13.93 11.65
N ALA A 191 -12.44 14.92 10.74
CA ALA A 191 -11.95 16.26 11.04
C ALA A 191 -12.85 16.98 12.05
N ALA A 192 -14.17 16.87 11.91
CA ALA A 192 -15.15 17.48 12.80
C ALA A 192 -15.06 16.87 14.21
N ASN A 193 -14.97 15.54 14.32
CA ASN A 193 -14.79 14.86 15.61
C ASN A 193 -13.51 15.31 16.31
N LEU A 194 -12.38 15.38 15.59
CA LEU A 194 -11.14 15.91 16.15
C LEU A 194 -11.27 17.39 16.53
N GLY A 195 -11.96 18.19 15.72
CA GLY A 195 -12.24 19.60 16.00
C GLY A 195 -13.07 19.80 17.27
N VAL A 196 -14.09 18.96 17.51
CA VAL A 196 -14.89 18.99 18.73
C VAL A 196 -14.01 18.72 19.96
N ILE A 197 -13.22 17.65 19.93
CA ILE A 197 -12.32 17.29 21.04
C ILE A 197 -11.33 18.43 21.31
N ALA A 198 -10.71 18.98 20.26
CA ALA A 198 -9.81 20.12 20.38
C ALA A 198 -10.53 21.36 20.95
N GLY A 199 -11.74 21.66 20.47
CA GLY A 199 -12.55 22.79 20.94
C GLY A 199 -12.94 22.72 22.41
N LEU A 200 -13.03 21.52 22.99
CA LEU A 200 -13.26 21.32 24.42
C LEU A 200 -11.95 21.32 25.23
N MET A 201 -10.89 20.71 24.69
CA MET A 201 -9.62 20.50 25.40
C MET A 201 -8.74 21.75 25.50
N PHE A 202 -8.65 22.55 24.43
CA PHE A 202 -7.77 23.71 24.40
C PHE A 202 -8.20 24.81 25.39
N PRO A 203 -9.49 25.22 25.45
CA PRO A 203 -9.95 26.19 26.44
C PRO A 203 -9.82 25.70 27.89
N ALA A 204 -9.90 24.38 28.12
CA ALA A 204 -9.70 23.77 29.43
C ALA A 204 -8.23 23.66 29.86
N GLY A 205 -7.27 24.20 29.08
CA GLY A 205 -5.84 24.11 29.38
C GLY A 205 -5.22 22.74 29.12
N LYS A 206 -5.96 21.80 28.52
CA LYS A 206 -5.53 20.41 28.23
C LYS A 206 -5.03 20.19 26.80
N GLY A 207 -4.88 21.26 26.01
CA GLY A 207 -4.36 21.16 24.64
C GLY A 207 -2.97 20.52 24.54
N GLY A 208 -2.08 20.77 25.50
CA GLY A 208 -0.76 20.13 25.55
C GLY A 208 -0.82 18.63 25.83
N LEU A 209 -1.79 18.19 26.63
CA LEU A 209 -2.07 16.78 26.87
C LEU A 209 -2.61 16.13 25.59
N LEU A 210 -3.65 16.71 24.99
CA LEU A 210 -4.22 16.24 23.72
C LEU A 210 -3.16 16.08 22.61
N LEU A 211 -2.30 17.08 22.40
CA LEU A 211 -1.23 16.99 21.41
C LEU A 211 -0.16 15.96 21.80
N GLY A 212 0.13 15.81 23.08
CA GLY A 212 1.04 14.78 23.58
C GLY A 212 0.52 13.35 23.39
N LEU A 213 -0.81 13.18 23.37
CA LEU A 213 -1.48 11.93 23.02
C LEU A 213 -1.38 11.67 21.53
N LEU A 214 -1.76 12.65 20.72
CA LEU A 214 -2.02 12.46 19.30
C LEU A 214 -0.75 12.51 18.45
N ALA A 215 0.15 13.46 18.72
CA ALA A 215 1.27 13.75 17.82
C ALA A 215 2.34 12.63 17.69
N PRO A 216 2.66 11.81 18.72
CA PRO A 216 3.69 10.78 18.58
C PRO A 216 3.44 9.78 17.43
N HIS A 217 2.21 9.32 17.25
CA HIS A 217 1.83 8.36 16.20
C HIS A 217 0.95 9.02 15.12
N GLY A 218 0.07 9.93 15.54
CA GLY A 218 -0.94 10.56 14.70
C GLY A 218 -0.39 11.39 13.54
N LEU A 219 0.86 11.85 13.59
CA LEU A 219 1.50 12.50 12.43
C LEU A 219 1.59 11.55 11.24
N LEU A 220 2.21 10.38 11.45
CA LEU A 220 2.41 9.37 10.41
C LEU A 220 1.07 8.76 9.97
N GLU A 221 0.16 8.58 10.91
CA GLU A 221 -1.17 8.03 10.68
C GLU A 221 -2.09 8.96 9.87
N LEU A 222 -2.14 10.25 10.22
CA LEU A 222 -2.90 11.23 9.44
C LEU A 222 -2.31 11.37 8.04
N THR A 223 -0.98 11.37 7.91
CA THR A 223 -0.30 11.35 6.62
C THR A 223 -0.70 10.10 5.80
N ALA A 224 -0.83 8.93 6.41
CA ALA A 224 -1.35 7.72 5.78
C ALA A 224 -2.81 7.86 5.32
N VAL A 225 -3.69 8.40 6.18
CA VAL A 225 -5.10 8.68 5.85
C VAL A 225 -5.21 9.65 4.68
N PHE A 226 -4.42 10.73 4.68
CA PHE A 226 -4.43 11.71 3.59
C PHE A 226 -3.90 11.11 2.29
N LEU A 227 -2.88 10.27 2.34
CA LEU A 227 -2.38 9.54 1.17
C LEU A 227 -3.43 8.58 0.62
N ALA A 228 -4.16 7.85 1.49
CA ALA A 228 -5.25 6.97 1.11
C ALA A 228 -6.37 7.75 0.41
N GLY A 229 -6.87 8.81 1.07
CA GLY A 229 -7.94 9.66 0.55
C GLY A 229 -7.57 10.33 -0.76
N ALA A 230 -6.36 10.89 -0.84
CA ALA A 230 -5.84 11.50 -2.06
C ALA A 230 -5.74 10.54 -3.23
N THR A 231 -5.21 9.34 -2.98
CA THR A 231 -5.05 8.33 -4.04
C THR A 231 -6.42 7.85 -4.52
N GLY A 232 -7.38 7.65 -3.60
CA GLY A 232 -8.75 7.28 -3.93
C GLY A 232 -9.50 8.37 -4.72
N MET A 233 -9.41 9.63 -4.30
CA MET A 233 -10.03 10.75 -5.02
C MET A 233 -9.37 10.97 -6.39
N ARG A 234 -8.05 10.80 -6.49
CA ARG A 234 -7.33 10.91 -7.76
C ARG A 234 -7.71 9.80 -8.75
N LEU A 235 -7.98 8.58 -8.27
CA LEU A 235 -8.53 7.51 -9.12
C LEU A 235 -9.86 7.95 -9.74
N GLY A 236 -10.79 8.43 -8.92
CA GLY A 236 -12.09 8.92 -9.39
C GLY A 236 -11.99 10.08 -10.37
N TRP A 237 -11.14 11.07 -10.08
CA TRP A 237 -10.89 12.18 -10.98
C TRP A 237 -10.36 11.73 -12.34
N SER A 238 -9.52 10.69 -12.36
CA SER A 238 -8.96 10.15 -13.60
C SER A 238 -10.01 9.46 -14.48
N VAL A 239 -11.13 9.02 -13.91
CA VAL A 239 -12.28 8.50 -14.68
C VAL A 239 -13.13 9.63 -15.25
N ILE A 240 -13.31 10.71 -14.48
CA ILE A 240 -14.09 11.90 -14.86
C ILE A 240 -13.36 12.68 -15.98
N SER A 241 -12.05 12.88 -15.83
CA SER A 241 -11.21 13.63 -16.76
C SER A 241 -9.99 12.79 -17.18
N PRO A 242 -10.17 11.78 -18.05
CA PRO A 242 -9.10 10.86 -18.49
C PRO A 242 -8.14 11.48 -19.51
N GLY A 243 -8.44 12.66 -20.05
CA GLY A 243 -7.75 13.25 -21.20
C GLY A 243 -8.04 12.48 -22.49
N ASP A 244 -7.02 12.31 -23.34
CA ASP A 244 -7.13 11.61 -24.63
C ASP A 244 -7.06 10.07 -24.51
N ARG A 245 -6.98 9.54 -23.28
CA ARG A 245 -6.81 8.11 -23.03
C ARG A 245 -8.15 7.41 -22.79
N PRO A 246 -8.31 6.14 -23.19
CA PRO A 246 -9.51 5.36 -22.89
C PRO A 246 -9.72 5.21 -21.38
N ARG A 247 -10.94 5.43 -20.90
CA ARG A 247 -11.28 5.34 -19.47
C ARG A 247 -10.89 4.00 -18.83
N GLY A 248 -11.06 2.89 -19.55
CA GLY A 248 -10.72 1.56 -19.05
C GLY A 248 -9.22 1.38 -18.80
N GLN A 249 -8.38 1.91 -19.70
CA GLN A 249 -6.93 1.89 -19.54
C GLN A 249 -6.49 2.74 -18.34
N VAL A 250 -7.02 3.96 -18.23
CA VAL A 250 -6.71 4.86 -17.11
C VAL A 250 -7.14 4.25 -15.78
N LEU A 251 -8.30 3.60 -15.74
CA LEU A 251 -8.80 2.93 -14.54
C LEU A 251 -7.90 1.74 -14.13
N ALA A 252 -7.42 0.94 -15.10
CA ALA A 252 -6.51 -0.16 -14.82
C ALA A 252 -5.16 0.34 -14.25
N GLU A 253 -4.54 1.32 -14.92
CA GLU A 253 -3.27 1.92 -14.50
C GLU A 253 -3.37 2.58 -13.12
N GLN A 254 -4.39 3.42 -12.90
CA GLN A 254 -4.57 4.12 -11.63
C GLN A 254 -5.08 3.18 -10.52
N GLY A 255 -5.81 2.11 -10.88
CA GLY A 255 -6.23 1.07 -9.94
C GLY A 255 -5.04 0.31 -9.34
N ARG A 256 -4.04 -0.04 -10.16
CA ARG A 256 -2.77 -0.64 -9.68
C ARG A 256 -2.02 0.30 -8.74
N ALA A 257 -2.03 1.60 -9.03
CA ALA A 257 -1.46 2.61 -8.14
C ALA A 257 -2.18 2.66 -6.78
N VAL A 258 -3.51 2.54 -6.74
CA VAL A 258 -4.29 2.44 -5.48
C VAL A 258 -3.90 1.20 -4.69
N VAL A 259 -3.76 0.04 -5.34
CA VAL A 259 -3.30 -1.20 -4.68
C VAL A 259 -1.89 -1.03 -4.12
N SER A 260 -0.97 -0.42 -4.87
CA SER A 260 0.38 -0.14 -4.39
C SER A 260 0.38 0.74 -3.15
N VAL A 261 -0.48 1.77 -3.11
CA VAL A 261 -0.64 2.63 -1.93
C VAL A 261 -1.23 1.83 -0.78
N ALA A 262 -2.28 1.04 -1.00
CA ALA A 262 -2.90 0.24 0.04
C ALA A 262 -1.89 -0.70 0.74
N VAL A 263 -1.07 -1.41 -0.04
CA VAL A 263 -0.01 -2.29 0.51
C VAL A 263 1.05 -1.50 1.26
N GLY A 264 1.49 -0.35 0.73
CA GLY A 264 2.47 0.50 1.40
C GLY A 264 1.94 1.09 2.71
N LEU A 265 0.67 1.50 2.74
CA LEU A 265 0.01 2.04 3.91
C LEU A 265 -0.12 1.03 5.05
N VAL A 266 -0.27 -0.27 4.77
CA VAL A 266 -0.24 -1.31 5.83
C VAL A 266 1.06 -1.23 6.63
N ALA A 267 2.21 -1.08 5.97
CA ALA A 267 3.49 -0.96 6.69
C ALA A 267 3.63 0.38 7.41
N VAL A 268 3.18 1.48 6.80
CA VAL A 268 3.22 2.81 7.43
C VAL A 268 2.34 2.84 8.69
N LEU A 269 1.13 2.32 8.61
CA LEU A 269 0.21 2.19 9.74
C LEU A 269 0.77 1.23 10.79
N LEU A 270 1.43 0.14 10.40
CA LEU A 270 2.10 -0.74 11.36
C LEU A 270 3.19 0.01 12.15
N VAL A 271 4.02 0.82 11.48
CA VAL A 271 5.02 1.65 12.16
C VAL A 271 4.34 2.65 13.10
N SER A 272 3.26 3.29 12.67
CA SER A 272 2.47 4.18 13.53
C SER A 272 1.94 3.47 14.78
N GLY A 273 1.33 2.29 14.61
CA GLY A 273 0.82 1.48 15.72
C GLY A 273 1.91 0.98 16.66
N LEU A 274 3.12 0.73 16.17
CA LEU A 274 4.27 0.42 17.03
C LEU A 274 4.70 1.64 17.85
N ILE A 275 4.72 2.84 17.24
CA ILE A 275 4.99 4.08 17.99
C ILE A 275 3.88 4.28 19.03
N GLU A 276 2.63 4.02 18.69
CA GLU A 276 1.53 4.14 19.63
C GLU A 276 1.65 3.18 20.81
N ALA A 277 1.88 1.89 20.54
CA ALA A 277 1.97 0.87 21.58
C ALA A 277 3.21 1.02 22.49
N LEU A 278 4.32 1.56 21.97
CA LEU A 278 5.60 1.60 22.68
C LEU A 278 5.95 2.99 23.22
N VAL A 279 5.64 4.05 22.48
CA VAL A 279 6.06 5.43 22.79
C VAL A 279 4.97 6.19 23.53
N THR A 280 3.71 6.11 23.10
CA THR A 280 2.59 6.82 23.73
C THR A 280 2.47 6.51 25.23
N PRO A 281 2.49 5.24 25.69
CA PRO A 281 2.40 4.92 27.12
C PRO A 281 3.73 4.99 27.87
N SER A 282 4.84 5.31 27.20
CA SER A 282 6.14 5.37 27.85
C SER A 282 6.20 6.50 28.90
N PRO A 283 7.02 6.36 29.96
CA PRO A 283 7.23 7.41 30.96
C PRO A 283 8.09 8.57 30.44
N LEU A 284 8.31 8.65 29.12
CA LEU A 284 9.12 9.69 28.51
C LEU A 284 8.42 11.05 28.60
N PRO A 285 9.18 12.15 28.76
CA PRO A 285 8.61 13.49 28.66
C PRO A 285 7.86 13.69 27.34
N THR A 286 6.75 14.42 27.36
CA THR A 286 5.90 14.63 26.18
C THR A 286 6.67 15.13 24.96
N PHE A 287 7.62 16.06 25.14
CA PHE A 287 8.43 16.56 24.03
C PHE A 287 9.28 15.48 23.36
N VAL A 288 9.75 14.47 24.11
CA VAL A 288 10.52 13.33 23.58
C VAL A 288 9.60 12.43 22.76
N ARG A 289 8.41 12.10 23.27
CA ARG A 289 7.42 11.30 22.54
C ARG A 289 7.03 11.96 21.22
N VAL A 290 6.73 13.26 21.26
CA VAL A 290 6.42 14.07 20.06
C VAL A 290 7.62 14.11 19.11
N GLY A 291 8.85 14.27 19.64
CA GLY A 291 10.07 14.25 18.84
C GLY A 291 10.26 12.94 18.07
N ILE A 292 9.95 11.79 18.66
CA ILE A 292 9.98 10.49 17.97
C ILE A 292 8.99 10.46 16.81
N GLY A 293 7.76 10.94 17.01
CA GLY A 293 6.76 11.05 15.94
C GLY A 293 7.20 11.96 14.80
N VAL A 294 7.77 13.12 15.13
CA VAL A 294 8.31 14.06 14.12
C VAL A 294 9.45 13.43 13.34
N VAL A 295 10.34 12.67 13.97
CA VAL A 295 11.43 11.97 13.29
C VAL A 295 10.88 10.87 12.38
N ALA A 296 9.87 10.12 12.81
CA ALA A 296 9.23 9.08 11.99
C ALA A 296 8.55 9.68 10.75
N GLU A 297 7.80 10.76 10.93
CA GLU A 297 7.16 11.50 9.84
C GLU A 297 8.19 12.09 8.88
N ALA A 298 9.23 12.76 9.41
CA ALA A 298 10.31 13.30 8.59
C ALA A 298 11.04 12.21 7.79
N ALA A 299 11.30 11.05 8.40
CA ALA A 299 11.89 9.90 7.71
C ALA A 299 11.00 9.41 6.57
N PHE A 300 9.68 9.32 6.80
CA PHE A 300 8.72 8.95 5.77
C PHE A 300 8.68 9.97 4.62
N LEU A 301 8.58 11.27 4.91
CA LEU A 301 8.59 12.32 3.88
C LEU A 301 9.91 12.35 3.10
N CYS A 302 11.06 12.20 3.76
CA CYS A 302 12.36 12.10 3.12
C CYS A 302 12.45 10.86 2.22
N TYR A 303 11.93 9.73 2.68
CA TYR A 303 11.87 8.48 1.91
C TYR A 303 11.06 8.65 0.63
N ILE A 304 9.83 9.18 0.71
CA ILE A 304 8.97 9.46 -0.45
C ILE A 304 9.63 10.49 -1.37
N GLY A 305 10.20 11.57 -0.81
CA GLY A 305 10.87 12.61 -1.57
C GLY A 305 12.12 12.12 -2.31
N TYR A 306 12.93 11.26 -1.69
CA TYR A 306 14.15 10.72 -2.29
C TYR A 306 13.84 9.69 -3.39
N PHE A 307 13.12 8.62 -3.06
CA PHE A 307 12.83 7.54 -3.99
C PHE A 307 11.81 7.95 -5.05
N GLY A 308 10.77 8.69 -4.66
CA GLY A 308 9.76 9.17 -5.59
C GLY A 308 10.33 10.13 -6.62
N ARG A 309 11.16 11.11 -6.21
CA ARG A 309 11.82 12.02 -7.17
C ARG A 309 12.77 11.26 -8.10
N ARG A 310 13.51 10.28 -7.58
CA ARG A 310 14.43 9.45 -8.38
C ARG A 310 13.66 8.64 -9.43
N GLY A 311 12.61 7.95 -9.04
CA GLY A 311 11.79 7.15 -9.97
C GLY A 311 11.10 8.01 -11.02
N VAL A 312 10.50 9.15 -10.64
CA VAL A 312 9.89 10.08 -11.62
C VAL A 312 10.92 10.59 -12.64
N LYS A 313 12.14 10.92 -12.21
CA LYS A 313 13.22 11.32 -13.13
C LYS A 313 13.68 10.19 -14.06
N ALA A 314 13.53 8.94 -13.64
CA ALA A 314 13.82 7.76 -14.45
C ALA A 314 12.66 7.40 -15.41
N GLY A 315 11.55 8.14 -15.39
CA GLY A 315 10.37 7.85 -16.22
C GLY A 315 9.42 6.81 -15.62
N GLU A 316 9.68 6.37 -14.39
CA GLU A 316 8.86 5.33 -13.74
C GLU A 316 7.44 5.81 -13.47
N SER A 317 6.47 4.95 -13.78
CA SER A 317 5.06 5.21 -13.50
C SER A 317 4.68 4.92 -12.04
N GLY A 318 5.46 4.06 -11.38
CA GLY A 318 5.14 3.45 -10.09
C GLY A 318 4.27 2.20 -10.22
N ASP A 319 4.10 1.68 -11.43
CA ASP A 319 3.26 0.52 -11.69
C ASP A 319 3.87 -0.79 -11.14
N ILE A 320 3.01 -1.73 -10.78
CA ILE A 320 3.38 -3.09 -10.41
C ILE A 320 3.23 -3.90 -11.70
N GLU A 321 4.36 -4.13 -12.39
CA GLU A 321 4.51 -4.65 -13.76
C GLU A 321 4.00 -6.11 -13.99
N GLU A 322 2.89 -6.52 -13.39
CA GLU A 322 2.38 -7.90 -13.38
C GLU A 322 1.03 -8.13 -14.08
N ALA A 323 0.49 -7.16 -14.82
CA ALA A 323 -0.73 -7.38 -15.61
C ALA A 323 -0.46 -7.10 -17.10
N PRO A 324 -0.66 -8.07 -18.02
CA PRO A 324 -0.57 -7.78 -19.44
C PRO A 324 -1.62 -6.72 -19.79
N ASP A 325 -1.17 -5.57 -20.30
CA ASP A 325 -2.00 -4.38 -20.58
C ASP A 325 -2.95 -4.57 -21.80
N VAL A 326 -3.08 -5.79 -22.30
CA VAL A 326 -3.96 -6.12 -23.42
C VAL A 326 -4.78 -7.37 -23.11
N VAL A 327 -6.09 -7.19 -23.03
CA VAL A 327 -7.05 -8.29 -23.21
C VAL A 327 -6.79 -8.83 -24.62
N PRO A 328 -6.64 -10.16 -24.83
CA PRO A 328 -6.57 -10.70 -26.17
C PRO A 328 -7.86 -10.31 -26.90
N THR A 329 -7.75 -9.40 -27.86
CA THR A 329 -8.84 -9.17 -28.81
C THR A 329 -8.94 -10.45 -29.63
N GLY A 330 -10.02 -11.19 -29.40
CA GLY A 330 -10.44 -12.29 -30.26
C GLY A 330 -10.90 -11.81 -31.63
#